data_AF-A0A950WQQ6-F1
#
_entry.id   AF-A0A950WQQ6-F1
#
_cell.length_a   1.000
_cell.length_b   1.000
_cell.length_c   1.000
_cell.angle_alpha   90.00
_cell.angle_beta   90.00
_cell.angle_gamma   90.00
#
_symmetry.space_group_name_H-M   'P 1'
#
loop_
_entity.id
_entity.type
_entity.pdbx_description
1 polymer ?
#
loop_
_entity_poly.entity_id
_entity_poly.type
_entity_poly.pdbx_seq_one_letter_code
_entity_poly.pdbx_strand_id
1 'polypeptide(L)' 'MSLIRLHPLHGARKSEWSVSVSGNWRLVFRFDGKDAFDVDLVDYH' A
#
# COMPACT_ATOMS: atom_id res chain seq x y z
N MET A 1 -14.09 -10.56 -9.14
CA MET A 1 -14.32 -9.59 -8.05
C MET A 1 -12.98 -9.36 -7.35
N SER A 2 -12.28 -8.27 -7.63
CA SER A 2 -11.03 -7.94 -6.93
C SER A 2 -11.40 -7.38 -5.56
N LEU A 3 -11.01 -8.07 -4.49
CA LEU A 3 -11.13 -7.54 -3.13
C LEU A 3 -9.96 -6.59 -2.91
N ILE A 4 -10.26 -5.32 -2.63
CA ILE A 4 -9.29 -4.31 -2.19
C ILE A 4 -8.72 -4.78 -0.84
N ARG A 5 -7.44 -5.20 -0.82
CA ARG A 5 -6.76 -5.66 0.40
C ARG A 5 -5.87 -4.54 0.97
N LEU A 6 -6.51 -3.56 1.61
CA LEU A 6 -5.80 -2.52 2.36
C LEU A 6 -5.28 -3.09 3.69
N HIS A 7 -4.00 -2.93 3.97
CA HIS A 7 -3.40 -3.35 5.23
C HIS A 7 -2.13 -2.53 5.55
N PRO A 8 -1.82 -2.32 6.84
CA PRO A 8 -0.57 -1.68 7.23
C PRO A 8 0.62 -2.63 6.99
N LEU A 9 1.77 -2.05 6.65
CA LEU A 9 3.03 -2.79 6.59
C LEU A 9 3.66 -2.91 7.98
N HIS A 10 4.65 -3.80 8.12
CA HIS A 10 5.27 -4.12 9.40
C HIS A 10 6.78 -3.85 9.36
N GLY A 11 7.44 -3.93 10.52
CA GLY A 11 8.89 -3.74 10.63
C GLY A 11 9.33 -2.31 10.32
N ALA A 12 10.33 -2.16 9.45
CA ALA A 12 10.87 -0.86 9.05
C ALA A 12 9.82 0.04 8.34
N ARG A 13 8.75 -0.55 7.80
CA ARG A 13 7.71 0.13 7.02
C ARG A 13 6.40 0.34 7.79
N LYS A 14 6.41 0.27 9.12
CA LYS A 14 5.19 0.35 9.97
C LYS A 14 4.34 1.62 9.81
N SER A 15 4.87 2.68 9.20
CA SER A 15 4.16 3.93 8.90
C SER A 15 3.48 3.93 7.52
N GLU A 16 3.61 2.83 6.77
CA GLU A 16 3.11 2.70 5.40
C GLU A 16 1.96 1.69 5.32
N TRP A 17 1.14 1.88 4.30
CA TRP A 17 -0.03 1.08 3.96
C TRP A 17 0.13 0.50 2.57
N SER A 18 -0.39 -0.71 2.36
CA SER A 18 -0.41 -1.35 1.04
C SER A 18 -1.83 -1.69 0.63
N VAL A 19 -2.13 -1.48 -0.64
CA VAL A 19 -3.39 -1.90 -1.26
C VAL A 19 -3.16 -2.63 -2.59
N SER A 20 -3.91 -3.72 -2.79
CA SER A 20 -3.91 -4.47 -4.05
C SER A 20 -4.52 -3.69 -5.19
N VAL A 21 -3.80 -3.56 -6.31
CA VAL A 21 -4.31 -2.98 -7.55
C VAL A 21 -4.77 -4.09 -8.50
N SER A 22 -3.82 -4.88 -9.02
CA SER A 22 -4.07 -6.02 -9.90
C SER A 22 -2.90 -7.00 -9.86
N GLY A 23 -3.17 -8.31 -9.82
CA GLY A 23 -2.13 -9.34 -9.68
C GLY A 23 -1.17 -9.03 -8.53
N ASN A 24 0.13 -8.94 -8.87
CA ASN A 24 1.21 -8.69 -7.92
C ASN A 24 1.47 -7.20 -7.64
N TRP A 25 0.80 -6.29 -8.35
CA TRP A 25 0.96 -4.85 -8.14
C TRP A 25 0.31 -4.39 -6.83
N ARG A 26 1.07 -3.60 -6.08
CA ARG A 26 0.67 -2.97 -4.82
C ARG A 26 0.96 -1.48 -4.88
N LEU A 27 -0.04 -0.68 -4.53
CA LEU A 27 0.20 0.71 -4.19
C LEU A 27 0.64 0.76 -2.72
N VAL A 28 1.75 1.42 -2.43
CA VAL A 28 2.25 1.65 -1.07
C VAL A 28 2.30 3.15 -0.81
N PHE A 29 1.84 3.59 0.36
CA PHE A 29 1.78 5.01 0.70
C PHE A 29 1.78 5.20 2.22
N ARG A 30 2.15 6.41 2.67
CA ARG A 30 1.90 6.87 4.04
C ARG A 30 0.60 7.71 4.07
N PHE A 31 -0.06 7.74 5.23
CA PHE A 31 -1.33 8.45 5.41
C PHE A 31 -1.37 9.14 6.78
N ASP A 32 -1.72 10.44 6.83
CA ASP A 32 -1.79 11.22 8.09
C ASP A 32 -3.22 11.33 8.64
N GLY A 33 -4.20 10.70 7.98
CA GLY A 33 -5.62 10.86 8.29
C GLY A 33 -6.37 11.74 7.30
N LYS A 34 -5.65 12.51 6.47
CA LYS A 34 -6.24 13.40 5.46
C LYS A 34 -5.70 13.14 4.07
N ASP A 35 -4.37 13.09 3.94
CA ASP A 35 -3.68 13.04 2.66
C ASP A 35 -2.81 11.78 2.57
N ALA A 36 -2.62 11.29 1.34
CA ALA A 36 -1.67 10.22 1.03
C ALA A 36 -0.37 10.81 0.50
N PHE A 37 0.76 10.30 0.97
CA PHE A 37 2.09 10.80 0.61
C PHE A 37 3.08 9.65 0.44
N ASP A 38 4.18 9.94 -0.28
CA ASP A 38 5.21 8.96 -0.68
C ASP A 38 4.57 7.72 -1.34
N VAL A 39 3.81 8.00 -2.39
CA VAL A 39 3.01 6.99 -3.09
C VAL A 39 3.87 6.27 -4.11
N ASP A 40 4.07 4.97 -3.90
CA ASP A 40 4.83 4.09 -4.76
C ASP A 40 3.94 3.00 -5.37
N LEU A 41 4.19 2.64 -6.62
CA LEU A 41 3.62 1.46 -7.27
C LEU A 41 4.71 0.38 -7.36
N VAL A 42 4.49 -0.73 -6.64
CA VAL A 42 5.47 -1.80 -6.48
C VAL A 42 4.93 -3.10 -7.09
N ASP A 43 5.77 -3.79 -7.87
CA ASP A 43 5.52 -5.18 -8.25
C ASP A 43 6.17 -6.10 -7.22
N TYR A 44 5.42 -7.07 -6.68
CA TYR A 44 5.95 -8.08 -5.78
C TYR A 44 6.49 -9.33 -6.51
N HIS A 45 7.15 -9.14 -7.65
CA HIS A 45 7.98 -10.17 -8.29
C HIS A 45 9.44 -10.07 -7.88
#